data_AF-A0A2G2K850-F1
#
_entry.id   AF-A0A2G2K850-F1
#
_cell.length_a   1.000
_cell.length_b   1.000
_cell.length_c   1.000
_cell.angle_alpha   90.00
_cell.angle_beta   90.00
_cell.angle_gamma   90.00
#
_symmetry.space_group_name_H-M   'P 1'
#
loop_
_entity.id
_entity.type
_entity.pdbx_description
1 polymer ?
#
loop_
_entity_poly.entity_id
_entity_poly.type
_entity_poly.pdbx_seq_one_letter_code
_entity_poly.pdbx_strand_id
1 'polypeptide(L)'
;MIRINCPFCGKRDHSEFSYGGDASVEYPPLDAPAEQWLEAVFQRENIDGVQFETWQHLQGCRMWIVVERDTTTHEIHSIRPAHEGIAQALASDKGGEL
;
A
#
# COMPACT_ATOMS: atom_id res chain seq x y z
N MET A 1 17.77 7.37 2.58
CA MET A 1 16.93 6.35 3.24
C MET A 1 15.47 6.78 3.10
N ILE A 2 14.61 5.96 2.49
CA ILE A 2 13.19 6.32 2.26
C ILE A 2 12.48 6.44 3.61
N ARG A 3 11.61 7.46 3.75
CA ARG A 3 10.82 7.72 4.97
C ARG A 3 9.34 7.55 4.68
N ILE A 4 8.70 6.60 5.35
CA ILE A 4 7.28 6.27 5.16
C ILE A 4 6.48 6.83 6.33
N ASN A 5 5.49 7.68 6.05
CA ASN A 5 4.59 8.24 7.07
C ASN A 5 3.40 7.30 7.32
N CYS A 6 3.61 6.28 8.15
CA CYS A 6 2.58 5.31 8.51
C CYS A 6 1.40 6.04 9.19
N PRO A 7 0.15 5.87 8.72
CA PRO A 7 -1.02 6.55 9.29
C PRO A 7 -1.26 6.27 10.78
N PHE A 8 -0.70 5.16 11.29
CA PHE A 8 -0.88 4.70 12.67
C PHE A 8 0.33 5.02 13.57
N CYS A 9 1.55 5.06 13.00
CA CYS A 9 2.81 5.14 13.75
C CYS A 9 3.63 6.41 13.47
N GLY A 10 3.18 7.24 12.53
CA GLY A 10 3.91 8.41 12.02
C GLY A 10 5.09 8.05 11.11
N LYS A 11 6.01 9.01 10.95
CA LYS A 11 7.15 8.93 10.03
C LYS A 11 8.21 7.96 10.53
N ARG A 12 8.41 6.85 9.80
CA ARG A 12 9.36 5.77 10.11
C ARG A 12 10.32 5.51 8.96
N ASP A 13 11.37 4.74 9.25
CA ASP A 13 12.32 4.32 8.22
C ASP A 13 11.76 3.16 7.40
N HIS A 14 11.98 3.14 6.08
CA HIS A 14 11.48 2.05 5.24
C HIS A 14 11.99 0.66 5.64
N SER A 15 13.14 0.56 6.32
CA SER A 15 13.65 -0.71 6.87
C SER A 15 12.75 -1.35 7.93
N GLU A 16 11.82 -0.60 8.53
CA GLU A 16 10.78 -1.14 9.42
C GLU A 16 9.65 -1.86 8.66
N PHE A 17 9.62 -1.75 7.33
CA PHE A 17 8.54 -2.22 6.48
C PHE A 17 9.01 -3.33 5.53
N SER A 18 8.06 -4.18 5.14
CA SER A 18 8.24 -5.17 4.08
C SER A 18 7.42 -4.77 2.86
N TYR A 19 8.02 -4.86 1.68
CA TYR A 19 7.36 -4.62 0.40
C TYR A 19 6.43 -5.78 0.05
N GLY A 20 5.19 -5.48 -0.34
CA GLY A 20 4.18 -6.47 -0.69
C GLY A 20 3.81 -6.54 -2.18
N GLY A 21 4.39 -5.67 -3.01
CA GLY A 21 4.10 -5.65 -4.45
C GLY A 21 3.09 -4.58 -4.85
N ASP A 22 2.63 -4.70 -6.08
CA ASP A 22 1.69 -3.81 -6.74
C ASP A 22 0.33 -3.79 -6.02
N ALA A 23 -0.10 -2.60 -5.61
CA ALA A 23 -1.37 -2.37 -4.92
C ALA A 23 -2.56 -2.18 -5.86
N SER A 24 -2.35 -2.10 -7.17
CA SER A 24 -3.42 -1.98 -8.17
C SER A 24 -4.05 -3.33 -8.55
N VAL A 25 -3.43 -4.44 -8.15
CA VAL A 25 -3.89 -5.79 -8.48
C VAL A 25 -5.19 -6.10 -7.75
N GLU A 26 -6.25 -6.33 -8.52
CA GLU A 26 -7.51 -6.86 -8.03
C GLU A 26 -7.54 -8.38 -8.20
N TYR A 27 -7.66 -9.11 -7.08
CA TYR A 27 -7.80 -10.56 -7.14
C TYR A 27 -9.22 -10.94 -7.59
N PRO A 28 -9.34 -11.86 -8.56
CA PRO A 28 -10.65 -12.25 -9.06
C PRO A 28 -11.42 -13.10 -8.03
N PRO A 29 -12.73 -13.32 -8.24
CA PRO A 29 -13.51 -14.26 -7.44
C PRO A 29 -12.90 -15.68 -7.40
N LEU A 30 -13.15 -16.43 -6.33
CA LEU A 30 -12.58 -17.76 -6.13
C LEU A 30 -12.99 -18.78 -7.20
N ASP A 31 -14.13 -18.57 -7.86
CA ASP A 31 -14.66 -19.39 -8.95
C ASP A 31 -14.29 -18.88 -10.35
N ALA A 32 -13.45 -17.84 -10.44
CA ALA A 32 -12.99 -17.30 -11.71
C ALA A 32 -12.10 -18.31 -12.48
N PRO A 33 -12.05 -18.20 -13.82
CA PRO A 33 -11.16 -19.02 -14.64
C PRO A 33 -9.69 -18.91 -14.24
N ALA A 34 -8.94 -19.99 -14.46
CA ALA A 34 -7.54 -20.08 -14.08
C ALA A 34 -6.67 -19.01 -14.79
N GLU A 35 -7.05 -18.59 -15.99
CA GLU A 35 -6.35 -17.57 -16.76
C GLU A 35 -6.40 -16.20 -16.06
N GLN A 36 -7.53 -15.85 -15.44
CA GLN A 36 -7.65 -14.60 -14.68
C GLN A 36 -6.80 -14.65 -13.41
N TRP A 37 -6.75 -15.81 -12.75
CA TRP A 37 -5.86 -16.02 -11.61
C TRP A 37 -4.38 -15.97 -12.00
N LEU A 38 -4.02 -16.51 -13.16
CA LEU A 38 -2.65 -16.46 -13.68
C LEU A 38 -2.20 -15.02 -13.88
N GLU A 39 -3.05 -14.19 -14.52
CA GLU A 39 -2.80 -12.76 -14.68
C GLU A 39 -2.64 -12.08 -13.31
N ALA A 40 -3.63 -12.22 -12.42
CA ALA A 40 -3.64 -11.55 -11.12
C ALA A 40 -2.50 -11.99 -10.18
N VAL A 41 -2.00 -13.23 -10.28
CA VAL A 41 -0.94 -13.73 -9.39
C VAL A 41 0.46 -13.45 -9.94
N PHE A 42 0.67 -13.62 -11.24
CA PHE A 42 2.02 -13.63 -11.81
C PHE A 42 2.39 -12.39 -12.62
N GLN A 43 1.42 -11.67 -13.17
CA GLN A 43 1.68 -10.59 -14.12
C GLN A 43 1.69 -9.23 -13.42
N ARG A 44 2.74 -8.43 -13.62
CA ARG A 44 2.89 -7.10 -13.02
C ARG A 44 3.47 -6.14 -14.04
N GLU A 45 3.01 -4.89 -14.01
CA GLU A 45 3.68 -3.81 -14.72
C GLU A 45 4.97 -3.44 -13.96
N ASN A 46 6.07 -3.24 -14.69
CA ASN A 46 7.34 -2.78 -14.12
C ASN A 46 7.56 -1.31 -14.49
N ILE A 47 6.83 -0.43 -13.80
CA ILE A 47 6.75 1.00 -14.11
C ILE A 47 8.05 1.70 -13.68
N ASP A 48 8.66 2.46 -14.61
CA ASP A 48 9.68 3.47 -14.32
C ASP A 48 8.98 4.84 -14.16
N GLY A 49 8.62 5.17 -12.92
CA GLY A 49 7.77 6.31 -12.58
C GLY A 49 6.83 6.00 -11.42
N VAL A 50 5.70 6.72 -11.34
CA VAL A 50 4.75 6.60 -10.22
C VAL A 50 4.01 5.26 -10.25
N GLN A 51 4.05 4.54 -9.13
CA GLN A 51 3.29 3.31 -8.92
C GLN A 51 2.66 3.24 -7.52
N PHE A 52 1.61 2.43 -7.38
CA PHE A 52 0.99 2.13 -6.09
C PHE A 52 1.52 0.82 -5.54
N GLU A 53 2.04 0.86 -4.32
CA GLU A 53 2.73 -0.26 -3.68
C GLU A 53 2.08 -0.62 -2.36
N THR A 54 1.94 -1.91 -2.06
CA THR A 54 1.60 -2.35 -0.72
C THR A 54 2.87 -2.48 0.13
N TRP A 55 2.80 -2.01 1.38
CA TRP A 55 3.87 -2.18 2.36
C TRP A 55 3.27 -2.59 3.71
N GLN A 56 3.92 -3.51 4.42
CA GLN A 56 3.53 -3.92 5.77
C GLN A 56 4.50 -3.35 6.81
N HIS A 57 4.00 -2.66 7.84
CA HIS A 57 4.83 -2.10 8.91
C HIS A 57 5.22 -3.14 9.97
N LEU A 58 6.09 -4.09 9.60
CA LEU A 58 6.46 -5.25 10.42
C LEU A 58 7.05 -4.89 11.80
N GLN A 59 7.91 -3.88 11.86
CA GLN A 59 8.56 -3.43 13.11
C GLN A 59 7.72 -2.38 13.87
N GLY A 60 6.39 -2.36 13.65
CA GLY A 60 5.47 -1.39 14.24
C GLY A 60 4.04 -1.92 14.37
N CYS A 61 3.08 -1.27 13.72
CA CYS A 61 1.65 -1.60 13.86
C CYS A 61 1.25 -2.89 13.14
N ARG A 62 2.10 -3.46 12.28
CA ARG A 62 1.84 -4.64 11.41
C ARG A 62 0.72 -4.45 10.38
N MET A 63 0.19 -3.23 10.26
CA MET A 63 -0.84 -2.89 9.28
C MET A 63 -0.25 -2.78 7.87
N TRP A 64 -1.10 -3.09 6.89
CA TRP A 64 -0.84 -2.88 5.48
C TRP A 64 -1.25 -1.46 5.06
N ILE A 65 -0.38 -0.81 4.31
CA ILE A 65 -0.59 0.51 3.72
C ILE A 65 -0.36 0.43 2.22
N VAL A 66 -1.01 1.34 1.49
CA VAL A 66 -0.69 1.64 0.10
C VAL A 66 0.14 2.91 0.07
N VAL A 67 1.25 2.86 -0.66
CA VAL A 67 2.19 3.96 -0.86
C VAL A 67 2.22 4.27 -2.35
N GLU A 68 1.91 5.51 -2.72
CA GLU A 68 2.13 6.02 -4.06
C GLU A 68 3.57 6.55 -4.14
N ARG A 69 4.42 5.85 -4.89
CA ARG A 69 5.86 6.12 -4.94
C ARG A 69 6.34 6.19 -6.37
N ASP A 70 7.17 7.18 -6.66
CA ASP A 70 7.95 7.23 -7.89
C ASP A 70 9.12 6.23 -7.79
N THR A 71 9.20 5.26 -8.70
CA THR A 71 10.26 4.24 -8.71
C THR A 71 11.61 4.74 -9.18
N THR A 72 11.63 5.81 -9.96
CA THR A 72 12.83 6.46 -10.49
C THR A 72 13.51 7.30 -9.41
N THR A 73 12.74 8.06 -8.64
CA THR A 73 13.26 9.04 -7.66
C THR A 73 13.12 8.61 -6.20
N HIS A 74 12.27 7.62 -5.92
CA HIS A 74 11.83 7.22 -4.58
C HIS A 74 11.02 8.29 -3.81
N GLU A 75 10.52 9.32 -4.49
CA GLU A 75 9.58 10.26 -3.89
C GLU A 75 8.26 9.55 -3.54
N ILE A 76 7.71 9.85 -2.36
CA ILE A 76 6.40 9.35 -1.93
C ILE A 76 5.40 10.49 -2.03
N HIS A 77 4.38 10.31 -2.87
CA HIS A 77 3.33 11.30 -3.11
C HIS A 77 2.17 11.15 -2.12
N SER A 78 1.78 9.91 -1.80
CA SER A 78 0.67 9.66 -0.87
C SER A 78 0.82 8.33 -0.12
N ILE A 79 0.20 8.24 1.06
CA ILE A 79 0.13 7.03 1.89
C ILE A 79 -1.27 6.91 2.48
N ARG A 80 -1.86 5.72 2.39
CA ARG A 80 -3.16 5.41 2.97
C ARG A 80 -3.19 3.99 3.55
N PRO A 81 -4.10 3.68 4.49
CA PRO A 81 -4.40 2.29 4.84
C PRO A 81 -4.79 1.50 3.58
N ALA A 82 -4.36 0.24 3.50
CA ALA A 82 -4.72 -0.63 2.38
C ALA A 82 -6.21 -1.00 2.41
N HIS A 83 -6.75 -1.28 3.60
CA HIS A 83 -8.16 -1.60 3.77
C HIS A 83 -9.03 -0.33 3.80
N GLU A 84 -10.00 -0.24 2.89
CA GLU A 84 -10.84 0.94 2.72
C GLU A 84 -11.62 1.30 3.98
N GLY A 85 -12.24 0.33 4.65
CA GLY A 85 -12.96 0.57 5.92
C GLY A 85 -12.08 1.17 7.03
N ILE A 86 -10.77 0.90 7.01
CA ILE A 86 -9.84 1.51 7.98
C ILE A 86 -9.51 2.94 7.57
N ALA A 87 -9.32 3.19 6.26
CA ALA A 87 -9.14 4.54 5.75
C ALA A 87 -10.33 5.44 6.08
N GLN A 88 -11.56 4.93 5.90
CA GLN A 88 -12.79 5.64 6.24
C GLN A 88 -12.91 5.90 7.75
N ALA A 89 -12.58 4.92 8.59
CA ALA A 89 -12.62 5.09 10.05
C ALA A 89 -11.63 6.16 10.53
N LEU A 90 -10.39 6.14 10.03
CA LEU A 90 -9.38 7.16 10.39
C LEU A 90 -9.75 8.56 9.88
N ALA A 91 -10.36 8.66 8.70
CA ALA A 91 -10.82 9.94 8.18
C ALA A 91 -11.96 10.53 9.04
N SER A 92 -12.84 9.67 9.54
CA SER A 92 -13.96 10.06 10.40
C SER A 92 -13.47 10.54 11.77
N ASP A 93 -12.44 9.90 12.34
CA ASP A 93 -11.85 10.27 13.63
C ASP A 93 -11.16 11.64 13.58
N LYS A 94 -10.46 11.95 12.48
CA LYS A 94 -9.85 13.27 12.26
C LYS A 94 -10.86 14.41 12.04
N GLY A 95 -12.12 14.08 11.75
CA GLY A 95 -13.21 15.06 11.65
C GLY A 95 -13.89 15.37 12.99
N GLY A 96 -13.48 14.72 14.08
CA GLY A 96 -14.07 14.82 15.42
C GLY A 96 -13.32 15.69 16.43
N GLU A 97 -12.23 16.35 16.05
CA GLU A 97 -11.56 17.34 16.90
C GLU A 97 -12.32 18.68 16.83
N LEU A 98 -13.07 18.97 17.90
CA LEU A 98 -13.66 20.28 18.23
C LEU A 98 -12.59 21.30 18.63
#